data_AF-A0A925F1S7-F1
#
_entry.id   AF-A0A925F1S7-F1
#
_cell.length_a   1.000
_cell.length_b   1.000
_cell.length_c   1.000
_cell.angle_alpha   90.00
_cell.angle_beta   90.00
_cell.angle_gamma   90.00
#
_symmetry.space_group_name_H-M   'P 1'
#
loop_
_entity.id
_entity.type
_entity.pdbx_description
1 polymer ?
#
loop_
_entity_poly.entity_id
_entity_poly.type
_entity_poly.pdbx_seq_one_letter_code
_entity_poly.pdbx_strand_id
1 'polypeptide(L)' 'MIEDEMAPTSLNEQQVMMLRLLKNPLPDEDFIQMQRLAIKLLAKQLDQEVDKWELENGINGETYEALSKFHFRSSSKHSE' A
#
# COMPACT_ATOMS: atom_id res chain seq x y z
N MET A 1 -27.23 30.95 -1.07
CA MET A 1 -27.32 30.30 0.25
C MET A 1 -26.41 29.09 0.17
N ILE A 2 -25.22 29.17 0.75
CA ILE A 2 -24.32 28.03 0.86
C ILE A 2 -24.68 27.42 2.20
N GLU A 3 -25.24 26.22 2.19
CA GLU A 3 -25.45 25.43 3.39
C GLU A 3 -24.05 25.16 3.96
N ASP A 4 -23.72 25.90 5.02
CA ASP A 4 -22.61 25.60 5.90
C ASP A 4 -22.96 24.26 6.55
N GLU A 5 -22.47 23.19 5.96
CA GLU A 5 -22.56 21.83 6.48
C GLU A 5 -21.70 21.80 7.76
N MET A 6 -22.22 22.40 8.83
CA MET A 6 -21.57 22.49 10.13
C MET A 6 -21.30 21.07 10.58
N ALA A 7 -20.04 20.65 10.46
CA ALA A 7 -19.56 19.41 11.04
C ALA A 7 -20.08 19.30 12.48
N PRO A 8 -20.59 18.13 12.91
CA PRO A 8 -21.17 17.96 14.23
C PRO A 8 -20.19 18.49 15.28
N THR A 9 -20.68 19.42 16.11
CA THR A 9 -19.86 20.16 17.09
C THR A 9 -19.29 19.28 18.20
N SER A 10 -19.69 18.01 18.25
CA SER A 10 -19.20 17.00 19.18
C SER A 10 -18.76 15.74 18.45
N LEU A 11 -17.58 15.26 18.82
CA LEU A 11 -17.08 13.94 18.44
C LEU A 11 -17.72 12.89 19.35
N ASN A 12 -18.10 11.75 18.78
CA ASN A 12 -18.57 10.62 19.57
C ASN A 12 -17.42 9.95 20.35
N GLU A 13 -17.73 9.08 21.31
CA GLU A 13 -16.71 8.44 22.17
C GLU A 13 -15.65 7.67 21.38
N GLN A 14 -16.05 7.02 20.29
CA GLN A 14 -15.14 6.28 19.42
C GLN A 14 -14.19 7.23 18.67
N GLN A 15 -14.68 8.34 18.15
CA GLN A 15 -13.88 9.37 17.47
C GLN A 15 -12.92 10.06 18.46
N VAL A 16 -13.38 10.38 19.67
CA VAL A 16 -12.52 10.89 20.76
C VAL A 16 -11.44 9.88 21.13
N MET A 17 -11.78 8.59 21.17
CA MET A 17 -10.83 7.50 21.41
C MET A 17 -9.80 7.41 20.27
N MET A 18 -10.21 7.50 19.00
CA MET A 18 -9.28 7.50 17.86
C MET A 18 -8.29 8.67 17.92
N LEU A 19 -8.74 9.86 18.29
CA LEU A 19 -7.85 11.01 18.48
C LEU A 19 -6.89 10.81 19.66
N ARG A 20 -7.32 10.12 20.71
CA ARG A 20 -6.45 9.76 21.85
C ARG A 20 -5.42 8.70 21.48
N LEU A 21 -5.70 7.82 20.51
CA LEU A 21 -4.69 6.90 19.98
C LEU A 21 -3.58 7.66 19.24
N LEU A 22 -3.89 8.82 18.65
CA LEU A 22 -2.91 9.69 18.01
C LEU A 22 -2.23 10.67 18.99
N LYS A 23 -2.32 10.45 20.32
CA LYS A 23 -1.64 11.30 21.30
C LYS A 23 -0.14 11.33 20.97
N ASN A 24 0.38 12.52 20.72
CA ASN A 24 1.75 12.73 20.28
C ASN A 24 2.77 12.51 21.41
N PRO A 25 3.80 11.66 21.23
CA PRO A 25 3.88 10.55 20.27
C PRO A 25 3.19 9.29 20.79
N LEU A 26 2.66 8.49 19.85
CA LEU A 26 2.21 7.13 20.15
C LEU A 26 3.42 6.33 20.67
N PRO A 27 3.26 5.48 21.71
CA PRO A 27 4.34 4.62 22.17
C PRO A 27 4.93 3.81 21.01
N ASP A 28 6.26 3.70 20.96
CA ASP A 28 6.96 3.05 19.85
C ASP A 28 6.47 1.63 19.57
N GLU A 29 6.13 0.87 20.62
CA GLU A 29 5.60 -0.49 20.50
C GLU A 29 4.24 -0.52 19.78
N ASP A 30 3.35 0.40 20.12
CA ASP A 30 2.03 0.52 19.51
C ASP A 30 2.16 1.01 18.06
N PHE A 31 3.07 1.96 17.80
CA PHE A 31 3.37 2.43 16.46
C PHE A 31 3.88 1.30 15.56
N ILE A 32 4.84 0.51 16.04
CA ILE A 32 5.39 -0.64 15.30
C ILE A 32 4.29 -1.67 15.01
N GLN A 33 3.40 -1.93 15.96
CA GLN A 33 2.27 -2.86 15.76
C GLN A 33 1.31 -2.36 14.69
N MET A 34 0.92 -1.08 14.72
CA MET A 34 0.08 -0.48 13.68
C MET A 34 0.76 -0.49 12.31
N GLN A 35 2.06 -0.16 12.26
CA GLN A 35 2.83 -0.19 11.02
C GLN A 35 2.85 -1.60 10.43
N ARG A 36 3.13 -2.63 11.23
CA ARG A 36 3.11 -4.03 10.78
C ARG A 36 1.74 -4.44 10.25
N LEU A 37 0.67 -4.03 10.93
CA LEU A 37 -0.69 -4.34 10.50
C LEU A 37 -1.03 -3.65 9.16
N ALA A 38 -0.68 -2.37 9.02
CA ALA A 38 -0.87 -1.62 7.79
C ALA A 38 -0.10 -2.25 6.62
N ILE A 39 1.18 -2.59 6.82
CA ILE A 39 1.99 -3.28 5.80
C ILE A 39 1.36 -4.61 5.41
N LYS A 40 0.87 -5.40 6.37
CA LYS A 40 0.22 -6.69 6.08
C LYS A 40 -1.06 -6.53 5.25
N LEU A 41 -1.87 -5.51 5.54
CA LEU A 41 -3.07 -5.21 4.77
C LEU A 41 -2.73 -4.76 3.35
N LEU A 42 -1.76 -3.86 3.21
CA LEU A 42 -1.31 -3.37 1.91
C LEU A 42 -0.69 -4.49 1.07
N ALA A 43 0.14 -5.35 1.66
CA ALA A 43 0.72 -6.51 0.98
C ALA A 43 -0.39 -7.43 0.42
N LYS A 44 -1.40 -7.74 1.23
CA LYS A 44 -2.52 -8.57 0.79
C LYS A 44 -3.31 -7.93 -0.35
N GLN A 45 -3.55 -6.62 -0.30
CA GLN A 45 -4.24 -5.91 -1.37
C GLN A 45 -3.41 -5.88 -2.66
N LEU A 46 -2.09 -5.68 -2.52
CA LEU A 46 -1.18 -5.69 -3.64
C LEU A 46 -1.12 -7.07 -4.30
N ASP A 47 -1.02 -8.15 -3.53
CA ASP A 47 -1.04 -9.52 -4.04
C ASP A 47 -2.32 -9.77 -4.86
N GLN A 48 -3.48 -9.35 -4.32
CA GLN A 48 -4.76 -9.52 -5.02
C GLN A 48 -4.85 -8.72 -6.33
N GLU A 49 -4.32 -7.49 -6.34
CA GLU A 49 -4.34 -6.67 -7.55
C GLU A 49 -3.33 -7.19 -8.60
N VAL A 50 -2.18 -7.70 -8.15
CA VAL A 50 -1.19 -8.34 -9.01
C VAL A 50 -1.77 -9.61 -9.62
N ASP A 51 -2.36 -10.52 -8.82
CA ASP A 51 -3.00 -11.74 -9.32
C ASP A 51 -4.06 -11.44 -10.38
N LYS A 52 -4.87 -10.41 -10.15
CA LYS A 52 -5.89 -9.96 -11.09
C LYS A 52 -5.27 -9.42 -12.38
N TRP A 53 -4.28 -8.53 -12.26
CA TRP A 53 -3.58 -7.97 -13.41
C TRP A 53 -2.87 -9.06 -14.23
N GLU A 54 -2.25 -10.03 -13.57
CA GLU A 54 -1.61 -11.17 -14.22
C GLU A 54 -2.62 -11.99 -15.02
N LEU A 55 -3.77 -12.31 -14.42
CA LEU A 55 -4.85 -13.05 -15.07
C LEU A 55 -5.38 -12.29 -16.30
N GLU A 56 -5.61 -10.98 -16.19
CA GLU A 56 -6.09 -10.13 -17.28
C GLU A 56 -5.10 -10.04 -18.45
N ASN A 57 -3.79 -10.13 -18.16
CA ASN A 57 -2.73 -10.03 -19.16
C ASN A 57 -2.20 -11.38 -19.63
N GLY A 58 -2.80 -12.50 -19.15
CA GLY A 58 -2.33 -13.85 -19.48
C GLY A 58 -0.92 -14.14 -18.98
N ILE A 59 -0.46 -13.43 -17.95
CA ILE A 59 0.83 -13.63 -17.31
C ILE A 59 0.73 -14.87 -16.42
N ASN A 60 1.70 -15.75 -16.56
CA ASN A 60 1.76 -17.02 -15.86
C ASN A 60 3.21 -17.38 -15.53
N GLY A 61 3.43 -18.54 -14.92
CA GLY A 61 4.77 -19.01 -14.57
C GLY A 61 5.76 -19.02 -15.75
N GLU A 62 5.31 -19.40 -16.95
CA GLU A 62 6.15 -19.39 -18.16
C GLU A 62 6.55 -17.97 -18.57
N THR A 63 5.66 -16.99 -18.38
CA THR A 63 5.94 -15.58 -18.62
C THR A 63 7.07 -15.08 -17.70
N TYR A 64 7.01 -15.43 -16.41
CA TYR A 64 8.05 -15.09 -15.45
C TYR A 64 9.38 -15.78 -15.75
N GLU A 65 9.34 -17.06 -16.13
CA GLU A 65 10.54 -17.76 -16.57
C GLU A 65 11.18 -17.11 -17.79
N ALA A 66 10.38 -16.73 -18.79
CA ALA A 66 10.87 -16.04 -19.99
C ALA A 66 11.52 -14.70 -19.62
N LEU A 67 10.87 -13.90 -18.76
CA LEU A 67 11.41 -12.63 -18.27
C LEU A 67 12.72 -12.80 -17.49
N SER A 68 12.83 -13.84 -16.66
CA SER A 68 14.05 -14.12 -15.88
C SER A 68 15.26 -14.46 -16.76
N LYS A 69 14.99 -15.04 -17.95
CA LYS A 69 15.99 -15.46 -18.94
C LYS A 69 16.38 -14.33 -19.89
N PHE A 70 15.63 -13.22 -19.94
CA PHE A 70 16.06 -12.02 -20.64
C PHE A 70 17.24 -11.39 -19.91
N HIS A 71 18.44 -11.61 -20.46
CA HIS A 71 19.59 -10.81 -20.07
C HIS A 71 19.35 -9.36 -20.51
N PHE A 72 19.06 -8.47 -19.56
CA PHE A 72 19.21 -7.03 -19.74
C PHE A 72 20.71 -6.71 -19.89
N ARG A 73 21.32 -7.14 -21.01
CA ARG A 73 22.66 -6.68 -21.35
C ARG A 73 22.50 -5.20 -21.69
N SER A 74 23.00 -4.33 -20.80
CA SER A 74 23.34 -2.97 -21.17
C SER A 74 24.15 -3.05 -22.46
N SER A 75 23.59 -2.56 -23.57
CA SER A 75 24.38 -2.41 -24.79
C SER A 75 25.33 -1.23 -24.53
N SER A 76 26.47 -1.50 -23.92
CA SER A 76 27.60 -0.59 -24.06
C SER A 76 28.01 -0.63 -25.53
N LYS A 77 27.39 0.24 -26.33
CA LYS A 77 27.91 0.65 -27.63
C LYS A 77 29.31 1.19 -27.37
N HIS A 78 30.32 0.35 -27.52
CA HIS A 78 31.67 0.84 -27.75
C HIS A 78 31.69 1.28 -29.22
N SER A 79 31.47 2.57 -29.44
CA SER A 79 31.77 3.21 -30.72
C SER A 79 33.29 3.30 -30.84
N GLU A 80 33.85 2.55 -31.79
CA GLU A 80 35.14 2.85 -32.42
C GLU A 80 34.95 3.86 -33.57
#